data_AF-A0A396GVR7-F1
#
_entry.id   AF-A0A396GVR7-F1
#
_cell.length_a   1.000
_cell.length_b   1.000
_cell.length_c   1.000
_cell.angle_alpha   90.00
_cell.angle_beta   90.00
_cell.angle_gamma   90.00
#
_symmetry.space_group_name_H-M   'P 1'
#
loop_
_entity.id
_entity.type
_entity.pdbx_description
1 polymer ?
#
loop_
_entity_poly.entity_id
_entity_poly.type
_entity_poly.pdbx_seq_one_letter_code
_entity_poly.pdbx_strand_id
1 'polypeptide(L)'
;MSGYQLRSPYGNKHHFGDRVASGNFAFTTAEAGDYTACFSVPDQKPTITVTIDFEWRTGVAAKDWYKIAKKDQIDVMESELQRLYDTVLFIHDEMFYLRGREEEMQDLNRETDRRMFTFIFCSIIICLSVAGMQLWHLKIFFERKKLL
;
A
#
# COMPACT_ATOMS: atom_id res chain seq x y z
N MET A 1 15.11 17.79 29.58
CA MET A 1 15.97 16.71 29.03
C MET A 1 15.16 15.86 28.08
N SER A 2 15.32 16.09 26.78
CA SER A 2 14.67 15.32 25.72
C SER A 2 15.35 13.96 25.53
N GLY A 3 14.54 12.90 25.38
CA GLY A 3 15.00 11.55 25.06
C GLY A 3 14.24 10.99 23.86
N TYR A 4 14.76 9.93 23.25
CA TYR A 4 14.07 9.20 22.20
C TYR A 4 14.16 7.68 22.41
N GLN A 5 13.13 6.96 21.96
CA GLN A 5 13.06 5.50 22.02
C GLN A 5 12.60 4.92 20.69
N LEU A 6 13.17 3.77 20.33
CA LEU A 6 12.76 3.00 19.15
C LEU A 6 12.21 1.64 19.58
N ARG A 7 11.01 1.31 19.11
CA ARG A 7 10.26 0.11 19.51
C ARG A 7 9.96 -0.78 18.30
N SER A 8 10.18 -2.08 18.46
CA SER A 8 9.79 -3.12 17.50
C SER A 8 8.27 -3.37 17.55
N PRO A 9 7.70 -4.01 16.50
CA PRO A 9 6.30 -4.42 16.45
C PRO A 9 5.87 -5.22 17.69
N TYR A 10 6.79 -6.01 18.27
CA TYR A 10 6.54 -6.86 19.44
C TYR A 10 6.80 -6.17 20.77
N GLY A 11 7.07 -4.86 20.77
CA GLY A 11 7.29 -4.08 21.99
C GLY A 11 8.73 -4.11 22.51
N ASN A 12 9.65 -4.81 21.83
CA ASN A 12 11.06 -4.83 22.19
C ASN A 12 11.71 -3.46 21.95
N LYS A 13 12.45 -2.95 22.94
CA LYS A 13 13.19 -1.68 22.84
C LYS A 13 14.53 -1.95 22.18
N HIS A 14 14.71 -1.48 20.95
CA HIS A 14 15.98 -1.66 20.22
C HIS A 14 16.99 -0.55 20.48
N HIS A 15 16.52 0.68 20.68
CA HIS A 15 17.41 1.81 20.93
C HIS A 15 16.78 2.81 21.89
N PHE A 16 17.57 3.29 22.84
CA PHE A 16 17.20 4.31 23.81
C PHE A 16 18.35 5.31 23.94
N GLY A 17 18.07 6.58 23.66
CA GLY A 17 19.00 7.67 23.87
C GLY A 17 18.40 8.69 24.81
N ASP A 18 18.99 8.83 26.00
CA ASP A 18 18.63 9.89 26.94
C ASP A 18 19.61 11.06 26.79
N ARG A 19 19.10 12.29 26.68
CA ARG A 19 19.90 13.54 26.54
C ARG A 19 20.74 13.63 25.26
N VAL A 20 20.17 13.28 24.11
CA VAL A 20 20.85 13.38 22.81
C VAL A 20 20.37 14.63 22.07
N ALA A 21 21.31 15.50 21.66
CA ALA A 21 21.02 16.72 20.90
C ALA A 21 20.89 16.46 19.39
N SER A 22 21.68 15.53 18.84
CA SER A 22 21.61 15.06 17.47
C SER A 22 22.31 13.70 17.35
N GLY A 23 21.92 12.90 16.36
CA GLY A 23 22.56 11.62 16.08
C GLY A 23 21.90 10.87 14.92
N ASN A 24 22.70 10.07 14.21
CA ASN A 24 22.24 9.19 13.15
C ASN A 24 22.44 7.74 13.59
N PHE A 25 21.40 6.92 13.43
CA PHE A 25 21.41 5.52 13.84
C PHE A 25 20.86 4.67 12.70
N ALA A 26 21.54 3.55 12.44
CA ALA A 26 21.12 2.58 11.46
C ALA A 26 21.11 1.19 12.12
N PHE A 27 20.10 0.41 11.83
CA PHE A 27 19.95 -0.97 12.30
C PHE A 27 19.26 -1.79 11.22
N THR A 28 19.50 -3.09 11.21
CA THR A 28 18.79 -4.03 10.33
C THR A 28 17.65 -4.65 11.11
N THR A 29 16.44 -4.63 10.53
CA THR A 29 15.25 -5.24 11.12
C THR A 29 15.33 -6.76 11.02
N ALA A 30 15.26 -7.46 12.15
CA ALA A 30 15.21 -8.93 12.17
C ALA A 30 13.81 -9.47 11.89
N GLU A 31 12.79 -8.67 12.22
CA GLU A 31 11.38 -9.05 12.16
C GLU A 31 10.62 -8.11 11.23
N ALA A 32 9.71 -8.66 10.43
CA ALA A 32 8.78 -7.88 9.61
C ALA A 32 7.68 -7.27 10.49
N GLY A 33 7.36 -6.00 10.25
CA GLY A 33 6.26 -5.28 10.91
C GLY A 33 6.55 -3.80 11.12
N ASP A 34 5.66 -3.14 11.86
CA ASP A 34 5.72 -1.70 12.13
C ASP A 34 6.69 -1.33 13.26
N TYR A 35 7.65 -0.47 12.95
CA TYR A 35 8.59 0.09 13.92
C TYR A 35 8.16 1.52 14.30
N THR A 36 8.22 1.84 15.58
CA THR A 36 7.81 3.16 16.09
C THR A 36 8.99 3.90 16.71
N ALA A 37 9.21 5.15 16.30
CA ALA A 37 10.10 6.10 16.97
C ALA A 37 9.28 7.05 17.85
N CYS A 38 9.63 7.17 19.13
CA CYS A 38 8.99 8.11 20.04
C CYS A 38 10.01 9.12 20.57
N PHE A 39 9.66 10.40 20.55
CA PHE A 39 10.42 11.48 21.17
C PHE A 39 9.69 11.96 22.43
N SER A 40 10.43 12.10 23.53
CA SER A 40 9.87 12.53 24.82
C SER A 40 10.57 13.80 25.25
N VAL A 41 9.79 14.87 25.44
CA VAL A 41 10.26 16.15 25.98
C VAL A 41 9.58 16.33 27.33
N PRO A 42 10.33 16.54 28.43
CA PRO A 42 9.74 16.76 29.73
C PRO A 42 9.07 18.14 29.76
N ASP A 43 7.95 18.24 30.47
CA ASP A 43 7.31 19.51 30.73
C ASP A 43 8.22 20.41 31.58
N GLN A 44 8.63 21.54 31.01
CA GLN A 44 9.45 22.54 31.68
C GLN A 44 8.65 23.85 31.74
N LYS A 45 8.68 24.53 32.90
CA LYS A 45 8.13 25.88 33.07
C LYS A 45 9.31 26.86 33.15
N PRO A 46 9.40 27.90 32.29
CA PRO A 46 8.46 28.30 31.23
C PRO A 46 8.40 27.31 30.06
N THR A 47 7.24 27.24 29.40
CA THR A 47 7.01 26.36 28.24
C THR A 47 8.02 26.67 27.15
N ILE A 48 8.91 25.73 26.86
CA ILE A 48 9.86 25.83 25.76
C ILE A 48 9.33 25.06 24.55
N THR A 49 9.38 25.67 23.37
CA THR A 49 9.10 24.98 22.10
C THR A 49 10.35 24.23 21.67
N VAL A 50 10.24 22.92 21.48
CA VAL A 50 11.33 22.09 20.97
C VAL A 50 11.04 21.72 19.52
N THR A 51 11.92 22.12 18.61
CA THR A 51 11.87 21.72 17.19
C THR A 51 12.69 20.45 17.00
N ILE A 52 12.09 19.42 16.41
CA ILE A 52 12.75 18.14 16.11
C ILE A 52 12.81 18.00 14.59
N ASP A 53 14.03 17.95 14.06
CA ASP A 53 14.27 17.57 12.66
C ASP A 53 14.55 16.07 12.61
N PHE A 54 13.75 15.34 11.83
CA PHE A 54 13.74 13.87 11.82
C PHE A 54 13.60 13.35 10.39
N GLU A 55 14.59 12.56 9.99
CA GLU A 55 14.61 11.89 8.69
C GLU A 55 14.58 10.37 8.89
N TRP A 56 13.59 9.71 8.29
CA TRP A 56 13.44 8.26 8.33
C TRP A 56 13.69 7.66 6.95
N ARG A 57 14.69 6.78 6.87
CA ARG A 57 15.05 6.08 5.63
C ARG A 57 14.95 4.57 5.84
N THR A 58 14.43 3.86 4.84
CA THR A 58 14.32 2.39 4.84
C THR A 58 14.82 1.80 3.52
N GLY A 59 15.10 0.50 3.52
CA GLY A 59 15.57 -0.22 2.32
C GLY A 59 16.89 0.34 1.77
N VAL A 60 16.99 0.42 0.45
CA VAL A 60 18.21 0.84 -0.27
C VAL A 60 18.62 2.28 0.05
N ALA A 61 17.65 3.14 0.40
CA ALA A 61 17.89 4.54 0.78
C ALA A 61 18.53 4.69 2.17
N ALA A 62 18.49 3.64 3.02
CA ALA A 62 19.09 3.64 4.35
C ALA A 62 20.57 3.20 4.37
N LYS A 63 21.08 2.61 3.27
CA LYS A 63 22.51 2.31 3.14
C LYS A 63 23.28 3.63 2.93
N ASP A 64 24.15 3.99 3.86
CA ASP A 64 25.00 5.19 3.80
C ASP A 64 26.17 5.00 2.80
N TRP A 65 25.86 5.09 1.50
CA TRP A 65 26.82 4.95 0.40
C TRP A 65 27.95 6.00 0.43
N TYR A 66 27.67 7.18 1.01
CA TYR A 66 28.61 8.31 1.06
C TYR A 66 29.84 8.06 1.96
N LYS A 67 29.71 7.21 3.00
CA LYS A 67 30.84 6.88 3.89
C LYS A 67 31.78 5.82 3.29
N ILE A 68 31.32 5.07 2.29
CA ILE A 68 32.09 4.00 1.62
C ILE A 68 32.93 4.60 0.47
N ALA A 69 32.39 5.59 -0.25
CA ALA A 69 33.02 6.22 -1.42
C ALA A 69 34.32 7.01 -1.16
N LYS A 70 34.71 7.24 0.11
CA LYS A 70 35.93 7.99 0.43
C LYS A 70 37.19 7.12 0.53
N LYS A 71 37.08 5.80 0.33
CA LYS A 71 38.19 4.87 0.59
C LYS A 71 38.95 4.34 -0.63
N ASP A 72 38.41 4.37 -1.85
CA ASP A 72 39.23 4.09 -3.03
C ASP A 72 38.57 4.58 -4.32
N GLN A 73 39.32 5.30 -5.16
CA GLN A 73 38.76 5.93 -6.36
C GLN A 73 38.44 4.92 -7.49
N ILE A 74 38.83 3.66 -7.31
CA ILE A 74 38.49 2.51 -8.18
C ILE A 74 37.17 1.83 -7.74
N ASP A 75 36.78 1.97 -6.47
CA ASP A 75 35.54 1.44 -5.87
C ASP A 75 34.30 2.23 -6.29
N VAL A 76 34.45 3.49 -6.69
CA VAL A 76 33.31 4.35 -7.05
C VAL A 76 32.57 3.82 -8.29
N MET A 77 33.27 3.31 -9.30
CA MET A 77 32.63 2.75 -10.49
C MET A 77 31.92 1.42 -10.20
N GLU A 78 32.52 0.56 -9.38
CA GLU A 78 31.92 -0.69 -8.92
C GLU A 78 30.69 -0.41 -8.03
N SER A 79 30.77 0.61 -7.17
CA SER A 79 29.67 1.05 -6.31
C SER A 79 28.47 1.60 -7.11
N GLU A 80 28.73 2.30 -8.22
CA GLU A 80 27.69 2.80 -9.12
C GLU A 80 27.01 1.65 -9.89
N LEU A 81 27.79 0.68 -10.38
CA LEU A 81 27.25 -0.54 -11.00
C LEU A 81 26.44 -1.37 -10.00
N GLN A 82 26.91 -1.50 -8.77
CA GLN A 82 26.20 -2.23 -7.72
C GLN A 82 24.91 -1.52 -7.30
N ARG A 83 24.90 -0.18 -7.29
CA ARG A 83 23.68 0.61 -7.09
C ARG A 83 22.66 0.37 -8.22
N LEU A 84 23.12 0.37 -9.47
CA LEU A 84 22.24 0.10 -10.61
C LEU A 84 21.70 -1.34 -10.56
N TYR A 85 22.54 -2.30 -10.19
CA TYR A 85 22.14 -3.69 -10.00
C TYR A 85 21.10 -3.86 -8.89
N ASP A 86 21.34 -3.30 -7.70
CA ASP A 86 20.40 -3.31 -6.57
C ASP A 86 19.05 -2.65 -6.96
N THR A 87 19.10 -1.57 -7.74
CA THR A 87 17.90 -0.86 -8.23
C THR A 87 17.12 -1.71 -9.23
N VAL A 88 17.80 -2.36 -10.18
CA VAL A 88 17.15 -3.26 -11.15
C VAL A 88 16.55 -4.47 -10.45
N LEU A 89 17.23 -5.03 -9.45
CA LEU A 89 16.74 -6.17 -8.69
C LEU A 89 15.47 -5.80 -7.92
N PHE A 90 15.45 -4.62 -7.31
CA PHE A 90 14.27 -4.08 -6.64
C PHE A 90 13.09 -3.88 -7.61
N ILE A 91 13.33 -3.25 -8.77
CA ILE A 91 12.30 -3.07 -9.81
C ILE A 91 11.77 -4.42 -10.31
N HIS A 92 12.66 -5.40 -10.45
CA HIS A 92 12.28 -6.73 -10.92
C HIS A 92 11.35 -7.45 -9.95
N ASP A 93 11.64 -7.38 -8.65
CA ASP A 93 10.79 -7.92 -7.59
C ASP A 93 9.42 -7.22 -7.57
N GLU A 94 9.41 -5.89 -7.67
CA GLU A 94 8.17 -5.10 -7.74
C GLU A 94 7.34 -5.46 -8.99
N MET A 95 8.00 -5.66 -10.14
CA MET A 95 7.33 -6.11 -11.37
C MET A 95 6.70 -7.50 -11.20
N PHE A 96 7.37 -8.43 -10.52
CA PHE A 96 6.80 -9.75 -10.22
C PHE A 96 5.58 -9.65 -9.29
N TYR A 97 5.66 -8.81 -8.25
CA TYR A 97 4.53 -8.54 -7.36
C TYR A 97 3.33 -7.96 -8.11
N LEU A 98 3.56 -6.94 -8.96
CA LEU A 98 2.51 -6.33 -9.77
C LEU A 98 1.89 -7.33 -10.76
N ARG A 99 2.71 -8.19 -11.37
CA ARG A 99 2.23 -9.24 -12.29
C ARG A 99 1.32 -10.25 -11.60
N GLY A 100 1.67 -10.71 -10.39
CA GLY A 100 0.81 -11.60 -9.62
C GLY A 100 -0.56 -10.99 -9.33
N ARG A 101 -0.58 -9.71 -8.96
CA ARG A 101 -1.83 -8.97 -8.75
C ARG A 101 -2.64 -8.74 -10.02
N GLU A 102 -1.99 -8.56 -11.17
CA GLU A 102 -2.67 -8.46 -12.46
C GLU A 102 -3.36 -9.78 -12.83
N GLU A 103 -2.69 -10.91 -12.63
CA GLU A 103 -3.26 -12.25 -12.87
C GLU A 103 -4.51 -12.49 -12.00
N GLU A 104 -4.45 -12.14 -10.71
CA GLU A 104 -5.61 -12.20 -9.81
C GLU A 104 -6.76 -11.29 -10.30
N MET A 105 -6.44 -10.07 -10.74
CA MET A 105 -7.43 -9.12 -11.24
C MET A 105 -8.05 -9.58 -12.56
N GLN A 106 -7.28 -10.21 -13.44
CA GLN A 106 -7.78 -10.80 -14.68
C GLN A 106 -8.74 -11.97 -14.40
N ASP A 107 -8.44 -12.82 -13.41
CA ASP A 107 -9.32 -13.93 -13.05
C ASP A 107 -10.64 -13.43 -12.43
N LEU A 108 -10.58 -12.44 -11.54
CA LEU A 108 -11.77 -11.77 -10.99
C LEU A 108 -12.62 -11.13 -12.09
N ASN A 109 -12.00 -10.49 -13.08
CA ASN A 109 -12.70 -9.89 -14.20
C ASN A 109 -13.44 -10.96 -15.03
N ARG A 110 -12.79 -12.11 -15.30
CA ARG A 110 -13.38 -13.23 -16.04
C ARG A 110 -14.56 -13.87 -15.30
N GLU A 111 -14.45 -14.08 -14.00
CA GLU A 111 -15.54 -14.60 -13.17
C GLU A 111 -16.72 -13.61 -13.08
N THR A 112 -16.42 -12.32 -12.97
CA THR A 112 -17.44 -11.25 -12.92
C THR A 112 -18.21 -11.15 -14.22
N ASP A 113 -17.53 -11.18 -15.37
CA ASP A 113 -18.15 -11.07 -16.69
C ASP A 113 -19.17 -12.19 -16.94
N ARG A 114 -18.81 -13.44 -16.58
CA ARG A 114 -19.72 -14.59 -16.74
C ARG A 114 -20.98 -14.47 -15.88
N ARG A 115 -20.83 -14.03 -14.63
CA ARG A 115 -21.96 -13.83 -13.71
C ARG A 115 -22.83 -12.66 -14.16
N MET A 116 -22.21 -11.57 -14.60
CA MET A 116 -22.88 -10.38 -15.12
C MET A 116 -23.75 -10.69 -16.34
N PHE A 117 -23.22 -11.45 -17.31
CA PHE A 117 -24.00 -11.87 -18.48
C PHE A 117 -25.23 -12.69 -18.08
N THR A 118 -25.08 -13.60 -17.11
CA THR A 118 -26.19 -14.44 -16.62
C THR A 118 -27.29 -13.58 -16.00
N PHE A 119 -26.94 -12.60 -15.16
CA PHE A 119 -27.93 -11.70 -14.55
C PHE A 119 -28.64 -10.81 -15.58
N ILE A 120 -27.91 -10.28 -16.57
CA ILE A 120 -28.49 -9.49 -17.66
C ILE A 120 -29.52 -10.32 -18.43
N PHE A 121 -29.16 -11.55 -18.79
CA PHE A 121 -30.05 -12.43 -19.54
C PHE A 121 -31.33 -12.76 -18.75
N CYS A 122 -31.22 -13.10 -17.46
CA CYS A 122 -32.38 -13.31 -16.59
C CYS A 122 -33.27 -12.06 -16.50
N SER A 123 -32.68 -10.87 -16.36
CA SER A 123 -33.40 -9.60 -16.29
C SER A 123 -34.21 -9.32 -17.56
N ILE A 124 -33.62 -9.56 -18.74
CA ILE A 124 -34.30 -9.39 -20.03
C ILE A 124 -35.51 -10.32 -20.14
N ILE A 125 -35.36 -11.59 -19.76
CA ILE A 125 -36.47 -12.56 -19.78
C ILE A 125 -37.61 -12.09 -18.90
N ILE A 126 -37.31 -11.62 -17.68
CA ILE A 126 -38.32 -11.12 -16.75
C ILE A 126 -39.04 -9.91 -17.37
N CYS A 127 -38.31 -8.94 -17.91
CA CYS A 127 -38.91 -7.77 -18.56
C CYS A 127 -39.83 -8.14 -19.73
N LEU A 128 -39.41 -9.07 -20.60
CA LEU A 128 -40.24 -9.53 -21.71
C LEU A 128 -41.50 -10.25 -21.23
N SER A 129 -41.39 -11.05 -20.17
CA SER A 129 -42.54 -11.74 -19.58
C SER A 129 -43.58 -10.76 -19.02
N VAL A 130 -43.13 -9.72 -18.31
CA VAL A 130 -44.00 -8.67 -17.76
C VAL A 130 -44.66 -7.87 -18.88
N ALA A 131 -43.91 -7.47 -19.91
CA ALA A 131 -44.46 -6.75 -21.06
C ALA A 131 -45.53 -7.59 -21.79
N GLY A 132 -45.28 -8.89 -21.99
CA GLY A 132 -46.25 -9.81 -22.56
C GLY A 132 -47.52 -9.92 -21.71
N MET A 133 -47.37 -10.03 -20.39
CA MET A 133 -48.49 -10.11 -19.45
C MET A 133 -49.31 -8.80 -19.42
N GLN A 134 -48.65 -7.64 -19.48
CA GLN A 134 -49.31 -6.34 -19.58
C GLN A 134 -50.15 -6.22 -20.87
N LEU A 135 -49.59 -6.63 -22.02
CA LEU A 135 -50.32 -6.62 -23.29
C LEU A 135 -51.49 -7.60 -23.30
N TRP A 136 -51.31 -8.79 -22.73
CA TRP A 136 -52.35 -9.80 -22.61
C TRP A 136 -53.52 -9.31 -21.73
N HIS A 137 -53.21 -8.74 -20.57
CA HIS A 137 -54.20 -8.17 -19.66
C HIS A 137 -55.00 -7.04 -20.32
N LEU A 138 -54.32 -6.15 -21.05
CA LEU A 138 -54.97 -5.06 -21.78
C LEU A 138 -55.90 -5.59 -22.89
N LYS A 139 -55.49 -6.62 -23.64
CA LYS A 139 -56.35 -7.27 -24.65
C LYS A 139 -57.61 -7.86 -24.04
N ILE A 140 -57.48 -8.63 -22.95
CA ILE A 140 -58.63 -9.20 -22.25
C ILE A 140 -59.57 -8.12 -21.74
N PHE A 141 -59.02 -7.02 -21.21
CA PHE A 141 -59.82 -5.91 -20.72
C PHE A 141 -60.67 -5.27 -21.84
N PHE A 142 -60.09 -5.06 -23.03
CA PHE A 142 -60.82 -4.53 -24.18
C PHE A 142 -61.89 -5.50 -24.71
N GLU A 143 -61.58 -6.80 -24.82
CA GLU A 143 -62.55 -7.81 -25.24
C GLU A 143 -63.74 -7.90 -24.27
N ARG A 144 -63.49 -7.91 -22.95
CA ARG A 144 -64.57 -7.99 -21.96
C ARG A 144 -65.45 -6.75 -21.91
N LYS A 145 -64.90 -5.57 -22.21
CA LYS A 145 -65.64 -4.30 -22.23
C LYS A 145 -66.38 -4.04 -23.55
N LYS A 146 -66.23 -4.88 -24.59
CA LYS A 146 -66.81 -4.70 -25.94
C LYS A 146 -66.61 -3.27 -26.48
N LEU A 147 -65.40 -2.72 -26.31
CA LEU A 147 -65.04 -1.39 -26.83
C LEU A 147 -64.40 -1.47 -28.24
N LEU A 148 -64.42 -2.65 -28.85
CA LEU A 148 -64.18 -2.95 -30.26
C LEU A 148 -65.37 -3.78 -30.77
#